data_AF-A0A3D4F8K5-F1
#
_entry.id   AF-A0A3D4F8K5-F1
#
_cell.length_a   1.000
_cell.length_b   1.000
_cell.length_c   1.000
_cell.angle_alpha   90.00
_cell.angle_beta   90.00
_cell.angle_gamma   90.00
#
_symmetry.space_group_name_H-M   'P 1'
#
loop_
_entity.id
_entity.type
_entity.pdbx_description
1 polymer ?
#
loop_
_entity_poly.entity_id
_entity_poly.type
_entity_poly.pdbx_seq_one_letter_code
_entity_poly.pdbx_strand_id
1 'polypeptide(L)'
;TAVDYIRTAFPFFERFDAYCLSYEHGCMKPDTTLYGVAQLMTRCTPGNLLFLDDRAENVHAARQMGWSAIHHQAPEDSIEGVNQWLGA
;
A
#
# COMPACT_ATOMS: atom_id res chain seq x y z
N THR A 1 1.00 14.23 15.60
CA THR A 1 1.88 13.17 15.06
C THR A 1 2.25 13.52 13.62
N ALA A 2 3.15 12.76 12.97
CA ALA A 2 3.41 12.95 11.53
C ALA A 2 2.13 12.76 10.68
N VAL A 3 1.25 11.85 11.10
CA VAL A 3 -0.04 11.59 10.44
C VAL A 3 -0.99 12.79 10.56
N ASP A 4 -1.05 13.46 11.72
CA ASP A 4 -1.91 14.66 11.89
C ASP A 4 -1.48 15.81 10.97
N TYR A 5 -0.17 15.99 10.80
CA TYR A 5 0.36 16.95 9.85
C TYR A 5 -0.01 16.59 8.41
N ILE A 6 0.15 15.32 8.00
CA ILE A 6 -0.20 14.85 6.66
C ILE A 6 -1.70 15.06 6.37
N ARG A 7 -2.58 14.71 7.32
CA ARG A 7 -4.03 14.94 7.20
C ARG A 7 -4.36 16.40 6.91
N THR A 8 -3.69 17.32 7.60
CA THR A 8 -3.94 18.76 7.46
C THR A 8 -3.35 19.32 6.16
N ALA A 9 -2.13 18.92 5.81
CA ALA A 9 -1.39 19.46 4.66
C ALA A 9 -1.85 18.88 3.31
N PHE A 10 -2.40 17.67 3.30
CA PHE A 10 -2.75 16.94 2.09
C PHE A 10 -4.21 16.45 2.13
N PRO A 11 -5.18 17.26 1.67
CA PRO A 11 -6.61 16.90 1.75
C PRO A 11 -7.00 15.60 1.04
N PHE A 12 -6.20 15.13 0.06
CA PHE A 12 -6.45 13.84 -0.58
C PHE A 12 -6.29 12.67 0.38
N PHE A 13 -5.53 12.84 1.47
CA PHE A 13 -5.27 11.79 2.43
C PHE A 13 -6.55 11.31 3.12
N GLU A 14 -7.58 12.17 3.23
CA GLU A 14 -8.89 11.78 3.79
C GLU A 14 -9.74 10.89 2.86
N ARG A 15 -9.31 10.67 1.60
CA ARG A 15 -10.05 9.86 0.62
C ARG A 15 -9.84 8.35 0.77
N PHE A 16 -8.93 7.92 1.64
CA PHE A 16 -8.69 6.50 1.91
C PHE A 16 -9.70 5.95 2.93
N ASP A 17 -10.22 4.75 2.68
CA ASP A 17 -11.20 4.10 3.55
C ASP A 17 -10.62 3.66 4.90
N ALA A 18 -9.31 3.40 4.97
CA ALA A 18 -8.63 2.94 6.16
C ALA A 18 -7.13 3.30 6.15
N TYR A 19 -6.51 3.28 7.32
CA TYR A 19 -5.08 3.57 7.51
C TYR A 19 -4.43 2.45 8.31
N CYS A 20 -3.43 1.77 7.74
CA CYS A 20 -2.60 0.80 8.45
C CYS A 20 -1.28 1.49 8.82
N LEU A 21 -1.16 1.96 10.06
CA LEU A 21 -0.04 2.79 10.52
C LEU A 21 0.93 1.92 11.33
N SER A 22 2.22 1.94 10.98
CA SER A 22 3.23 1.06 11.60
C SER A 22 3.35 1.23 13.12
N TYR A 23 3.26 2.47 13.62
CA TYR A 23 3.28 2.75 15.06
C TYR A 23 2.01 2.23 15.77
N GLU A 24 0.91 2.09 15.03
CA GLU A 24 -0.34 1.37 15.33
C GLU A 24 -0.10 -0.06 15.85
N HIS A 25 0.82 -0.73 15.14
CA HIS A 25 0.96 -2.18 15.16
C HIS A 25 2.33 -2.67 15.65
N GLY A 26 3.25 -1.75 15.99
CA GLY A 26 4.59 -2.08 16.46
C GLY A 26 5.47 -2.83 15.44
N CYS A 27 5.08 -2.82 14.16
CA CYS A 27 5.79 -3.47 13.06
C CYS A 27 5.81 -2.54 11.83
N MET A 28 6.79 -2.73 10.94
CA MET A 28 6.98 -1.89 9.76
C MET A 28 7.37 -2.72 8.55
N LYS A 29 7.05 -2.23 7.35
CA LYS A 29 7.55 -2.82 6.11
C LYS A 29 9.09 -2.86 6.13
N PRO A 30 9.73 -3.91 5.59
CA PRO A 30 9.16 -5.00 4.79
C PRO A 30 8.64 -6.21 5.60
N ASP A 31 8.48 -6.11 6.92
CA ASP A 31 7.92 -7.20 7.73
C ASP A 31 6.50 -7.57 7.25
N THR A 32 6.32 -8.83 6.83
CA THR A 32 5.05 -9.38 6.32
C THR A 32 3.90 -9.28 7.32
N THR A 33 4.18 -9.11 8.62
CA THR A 33 3.18 -8.91 9.66
C THR A 33 2.26 -7.72 9.35
N LEU A 34 2.83 -6.59 8.91
CA LEU A 34 2.04 -5.40 8.59
C LEU A 34 1.18 -5.58 7.33
N TYR A 35 1.66 -6.37 6.37
CA TYR A 35 0.89 -6.75 5.18
C TYR A 35 -0.29 -7.64 5.56
N GLY A 36 -0.08 -8.60 6.48
CA GLY A 36 -1.16 -9.42 7.03
C GLY A 36 -2.24 -8.58 7.73
N VAL A 37 -1.84 -7.56 8.50
CA VAL A 37 -2.78 -6.60 9.09
C VAL A 37 -3.58 -5.87 8.02
N ALA A 38 -2.93 -5.31 7.00
CA ALA A 38 -3.61 -4.62 5.90
C ALA A 38 -4.56 -5.55 5.11
N GLN A 39 -4.20 -6.81 4.89
CA GLN A 39 -5.07 -7.80 4.26
C GLN A 39 -6.34 -8.06 5.09
N LEU A 40 -6.18 -8.21 6.42
CA LEU A 40 -7.32 -8.40 7.33
C LEU A 40 -8.24 -7.18 7.37
N MET A 41 -7.67 -5.97 7.35
CA MET A 41 -8.43 -4.71 7.33
C MET A 41 -9.28 -4.56 6.05
N THR A 42 -8.71 -4.89 4.89
CA THR A 42 -9.41 -4.79 3.59
C THR A 42 -10.41 -5.92 3.37
N ARG A 43 -10.23 -7.08 4.01
CA ARG A 43 -11.02 -8.31 3.80
C ARG A 43 -10.95 -8.84 2.36
N CYS A 44 -9.96 -8.39 1.60
CA CYS A 44 -9.70 -8.88 0.25
C CYS A 44 -8.86 -10.16 0.27
N THR A 45 -9.00 -10.96 -0.78
CA THR A 45 -8.07 -12.06 -1.07
C THR A 45 -6.76 -11.49 -1.65
N PRO A 46 -5.61 -12.19 -1.50
CA PRO A 46 -4.32 -11.70 -2.01
C PRO A 46 -4.35 -11.24 -3.49
N GLY A 47 -5.01 -11.99 -4.37
CA GLY A 47 -5.10 -11.66 -5.80
C GLY A 47 -5.93 -10.40 -6.11
N ASN A 48 -6.71 -9.90 -5.16
CA ASN A 48 -7.51 -8.69 -5.29
C ASN A 48 -6.86 -7.47 -4.59
N LEU A 49 -5.56 -7.56 -4.29
CA LEU A 49 -4.78 -6.49 -3.69
C LEU A 49 -3.67 -6.05 -4.64
N LEU A 50 -3.63 -4.74 -4.89
CA LEU A 50 -2.54 -4.06 -5.59
C LEU A 50 -1.80 -3.14 -4.60
N PHE A 51 -0.48 -3.28 -4.54
CA PHE A 51 0.38 -2.48 -3.67
C PHE A 51 1.32 -1.59 -4.48
N LEU A 52 1.46 -0.34 -4.06
CA LEU A 52 2.36 0.63 -4.68
C LEU A 52 3.33 1.14 -3.61
N ASP A 53 4.63 1.05 -3.88
CA ASP A 53 5.69 1.52 -2.98
C ASP A 53 6.97 1.81 -3.77
N ASP A 54 7.74 2.80 -3.33
CA ASP A 54 8.98 3.24 -3.97
C ASP A 54 10.20 2.40 -3.56
N ARG A 55 10.06 1.53 -2.54
CA ARG A 55 11.15 0.69 -2.04
C ARG A 55 10.99 -0.75 -2.54
N ALA A 56 12.01 -1.25 -3.23
CA ALA A 56 11.99 -2.58 -3.85
C ALA A 56 11.77 -3.72 -2.83
N GLU A 57 12.31 -3.60 -1.61
CA GLU A 57 12.11 -4.57 -0.54
C GLU A 57 10.65 -4.66 -0.08
N ASN A 58 9.93 -3.54 -0.05
CA ASN A 58 8.52 -3.51 0.33
C ASN A 58 7.65 -4.12 -0.77
N VAL A 59 7.99 -3.85 -2.03
CA VAL A 59 7.34 -4.45 -3.20
C VAL A 59 7.54 -5.96 -3.22
N HIS A 60 8.75 -6.43 -2.90
CA HIS A 60 9.05 -7.86 -2.79
C HIS A 60 8.21 -8.54 -1.71
N ALA A 61 8.11 -7.94 -0.51
CA ALA A 61 7.30 -8.48 0.58
C ALA A 61 5.80 -8.59 0.20
N ALA A 62 5.24 -7.60 -0.50
CA ALA A 62 3.86 -7.67 -1.01
C ALA A 62 3.67 -8.85 -1.98
N ARG A 63 4.62 -9.05 -2.90
CA ARG A 63 4.59 -10.17 -3.85
C ARG A 63 4.70 -11.53 -3.14
N GLN A 64 5.50 -11.63 -2.08
CA GLN A 64 5.59 -12.85 -1.25
C GLN A 64 4.26 -13.18 -0.55
N MET A 65 3.44 -12.17 -0.25
CA MET A 65 2.08 -12.33 0.29
C MET A 65 1.04 -12.69 -0.77
N GLY A 66 1.43 -12.81 -2.04
CA GLY A 66 0.55 -13.13 -3.16
C GLY A 66 -0.23 -11.94 -3.71
N TRP A 67 0.20 -10.71 -3.41
CA TRP A 67 -0.41 -9.49 -3.95
C TRP A 67 0.21 -9.10 -5.29
N SER A 68 -0.55 -8.38 -6.11
CA SER A 68 0.05 -7.57 -7.18
C SER A 68 0.81 -6.41 -6.57
N ALA A 69 1.96 -6.04 -7.15
CA ALA A 69 2.72 -4.90 -6.65
C ALA A 69 3.49 -4.17 -7.76
N ILE A 70 3.44 -2.84 -7.72
CA ILE A 70 4.14 -1.91 -8.60
C ILE A 70 5.24 -1.23 -7.79
N HIS A 71 6.46 -1.25 -8.33
CA HIS A 71 7.57 -0.45 -7.80
C HIS A 71 7.45 0.96 -8.36
N HIS A 72 7.05 1.90 -7.51
CA HIS A 72 6.87 3.29 -7.90
C HIS A 72 8.23 3.93 -8.17
N GLN A 73 8.45 4.39 -9.40
CA GLN A 73 9.65 5.15 -9.80
C GLN A 73 9.26 6.49 -10.45
N ALA A 74 8.21 6.48 -11.28
CA ALA A 74 7.59 7.68 -11.82
C ALA A 74 6.05 7.57 -11.75
N PRO A 75 5.33 8.72 -11.69
CA PRO A 75 3.87 8.74 -11.71
C PRO A 75 3.26 8.07 -12.94
N GLU A 76 3.83 8.32 -14.13
CA GLU A 76 3.31 7.83 -15.41
C GLU A 76 3.28 6.29 -15.44
N ASP A 77 4.39 5.66 -15.05
CA ASP A 77 4.52 4.20 -14.97
C ASP A 77 3.53 3.59 -13.96
N SER A 78 3.29 4.30 -12.85
CA SER A 78 2.38 3.83 -11.81
C SER A 78 0.93 3.92 -12.25
N ILE A 79 0.56 5.01 -12.93
CA ILE A 79 -0.79 5.18 -13.49
C ILE A 79 -1.04 4.11 -14.55
N GLU A 80 -0.09 3.89 -15.46
CA GLU A 80 -0.21 2.85 -16.48
C GLU A 80 -0.35 1.46 -15.84
N GLY A 81 0.52 1.11 -14.87
CA GLY A 81 0.45 -0.18 -14.19
C GLY A 81 -0.84 -0.41 -13.42
N VAL A 82 -1.40 0.64 -12.79
CA VAL A 82 -2.70 0.57 -12.11
C VAL A 82 -3.84 0.35 -13.11
N ASN A 83 -3.86 1.09 -14.23
CA ASN A 83 -4.88 0.93 -15.27
C ASN A 83 -4.85 -0.48 -15.87
N GLN A 84 -3.65 -1.00 -16.17
CA GLN A 84 -3.47 -2.37 -16.64
C GLN A 84 -4.01 -3.41 -15.64
N TRP A 85 -3.76 -3.22 -14.34
CA TRP A 85 -4.28 -4.11 -13.30
C TRP A 85 -5.81 -4.04 -13.15
N LEU A 86 -6.39 -2.85 -13.28
CA LEU A 86 -7.84 -2.63 -13.26
C LEU A 86 -8.55 -3.11 -14.53
N GLY A 87 -7.79 -3.39 -15.61
CA GLY A 87 -8.34 -3.70 -16.93
C GLY A 87 -9.00 -2.48 -17.61
N ALA A 88 -8.51 -1.27 -17.30
CA ALA A 88 -9.02 0.02 -17.79
C ALA A 88 -8.15 0.64 -18.87
#